data_AF-A0A962N2D6-F1
#
_entry.id   AF-A0A962N2D6-F1
#
_cell.length_a   1.000
_cell.length_b   1.000
_cell.length_c   1.000
_cell.angle_alpha   90.00
_cell.angle_beta   90.00
_cell.angle_gamma   90.00
#
_symmetry.space_group_name_H-M   'P 1'
#
loop_
_entity.id
_entity.type
_entity.pdbx_description
1 polymer ?
#
loop_
_entity_poly.entity_id
_entity_poly.type
_entity_poly.pdbx_seq_one_letter_code
_entity_poly.pdbx_strand_id
1 'polypeptide(L)'
;SIMPQKRNPDVCELVRGRTATAHAALLEALGICAKLPSGYQRDLQLLKAPLFRGIDSTMQSAAIMTTLLTGVRFVPERITLDPGIHTAAEANALVVTEGIPFREAYQRVGAKGRPQSKAASKPKSES
;
A
#
# COMPACT_ATOMS: atom_id res chain seq x y z
N SER A 1 3.11 -26.38 -16.67
CA SER A 1 2.01 -25.46 -16.29
C SER A 1 1.12 -25.23 -17.52
N ILE A 2 -0.20 -25.28 -17.37
CA ILE A 2 -1.20 -25.16 -18.46
C ILE A 2 -1.44 -23.70 -18.92
N MET A 3 -0.90 -22.72 -18.18
CA MET A 3 -1.10 -21.28 -18.43
C MET A 3 0.26 -20.55 -18.49
N PRO A 4 0.86 -20.38 -19.68
CA PRO A 4 2.18 -19.74 -19.82
C PRO A 4 2.18 -18.24 -19.50
N GLN A 5 1.02 -17.60 -19.52
CA GLN A 5 0.85 -16.15 -19.27
C GLN A 5 0.79 -15.81 -17.77
N LYS A 6 0.39 -16.77 -16.92
CA LYS A 6 0.04 -16.51 -15.52
C LYS A 6 1.32 -16.49 -14.67
N ARG A 7 1.70 -15.30 -14.20
CA ARG A 7 2.76 -15.13 -13.18
C ARG A 7 2.11 -14.84 -11.84
N ASN A 8 2.30 -15.74 -10.89
CA ASN A 8 1.80 -15.56 -9.53
C ASN A 8 2.77 -14.70 -8.72
N PRO A 9 2.28 -13.85 -7.81
CA PRO A 9 3.11 -13.02 -6.94
C PRO A 9 3.63 -13.81 -5.71
N ASP A 10 4.10 -15.05 -5.91
CA ASP A 10 4.42 -16.01 -4.84
C ASP A 10 5.40 -15.42 -3.81
N VAL A 11 6.43 -14.70 -4.28
CA VAL A 11 7.41 -14.02 -3.41
C VAL A 11 6.71 -13.00 -2.50
N CYS A 12 5.82 -12.17 -3.03
CA CYS A 12 5.09 -11.18 -2.24
C CYS A 12 4.18 -11.87 -1.20
N GLU A 13 3.55 -12.99 -1.57
CA GLU A 13 2.72 -13.76 -0.66
C GLU A 13 3.53 -14.37 0.49
N LEU A 14 4.68 -14.95 0.19
CA LEU A 14 5.58 -15.52 1.19
C LEU A 14 6.19 -14.46 2.12
N VAL A 15 6.63 -13.33 1.57
CA VAL A 15 7.14 -12.20 2.37
C VAL A 15 6.06 -11.63 3.28
N ARG A 16 4.82 -11.49 2.79
CA ARG A 16 3.67 -11.10 3.61
C ARG A 16 3.44 -12.10 4.75
N GLY A 17 3.52 -13.41 4.49
CA GLY A 17 3.40 -14.44 5.51
C GLY A 17 4.52 -14.39 6.58
N ARG A 18 5.76 -14.08 6.19
CA ARG A 18 6.91 -13.99 7.09
C ARG A 18 6.81 -12.91 8.17
N THR A 19 5.91 -11.93 8.00
CA THR A 19 5.60 -10.94 9.04
C THR A 19 5.16 -11.61 10.35
N ALA A 20 4.45 -12.73 10.28
CA ALA A 20 4.04 -13.51 11.45
C ALA A 20 5.26 -14.05 12.24
N THR A 21 6.32 -14.46 11.56
CA THR A 21 7.56 -14.92 12.20
C THR A 21 8.25 -13.80 12.96
N ALA A 22 8.31 -12.60 12.39
CA ALA A 22 8.89 -11.43 13.06
C ALA A 22 8.08 -11.05 14.32
N HIS A 23 6.75 -11.05 14.24
CA HIS A 23 5.90 -10.82 15.40
C HIS A 23 6.04 -11.90 16.48
N ALA A 24 6.11 -13.17 16.10
CA ALA A 24 6.31 -14.26 17.04
C ALA A 24 7.65 -14.12 17.78
N ALA A 25 8.73 -13.79 17.07
CA ALA A 25 10.04 -13.53 17.67
C ALA A 25 10.01 -12.35 18.67
N LEU A 26 9.29 -11.27 18.32
CA LEU A 26 9.11 -10.13 19.23
C LEU A 26 8.35 -10.54 20.49
N LEU A 27 7.22 -11.24 20.35
CA LEU A 27 6.42 -11.69 21.48
C LEU A 27 7.19 -12.66 22.38
N GLU A 28 7.97 -13.56 21.80
CA GLU A 28 8.86 -14.48 22.52
C GLU A 28 9.90 -13.69 23.34
N ALA A 29 10.56 -12.71 22.73
CA ALA A 29 11.54 -11.86 23.42
C ALA A 29 10.93 -11.02 24.56
N LEU A 30 9.77 -10.40 24.31
CA LEU A 30 9.04 -9.65 25.34
C LEU A 30 8.59 -10.56 26.49
N GLY A 31 8.12 -11.77 26.17
CA GLY A 31 7.69 -12.77 27.15
C GLY A 31 8.81 -13.22 28.08
N ILE A 32 10.02 -13.47 27.54
CA ILE A 32 11.20 -13.82 28.34
C ILE A 32 11.55 -12.70 29.34
N CYS A 33 11.42 -11.44 28.93
CA CYS A 33 11.79 -10.29 29.76
C CYS A 33 10.69 -9.83 30.75
N ALA A 34 9.42 -10.22 30.55
CA ALA A 34 8.27 -9.55 31.15
C ALA A 34 8.20 -9.55 32.69
N LYS A 35 8.81 -10.53 33.36
CA LYS A 35 8.68 -10.75 34.81
C LYS A 35 10.00 -11.02 35.52
N LEU A 36 11.12 -10.62 34.91
CA LEU A 36 12.43 -10.81 35.52
C LEU A 36 12.68 -9.71 36.56
N PRO A 37 13.26 -10.04 37.73
CA PRO A 37 13.75 -9.03 38.66
C PRO A 37 14.96 -8.28 38.05
N SER A 38 15.46 -7.25 38.71
CA SER A 38 16.67 -6.56 38.25
C SER A 38 17.92 -7.45 38.36
N GLY A 39 18.93 -7.17 37.55
CA GLY A 39 20.19 -7.93 37.51
C GLY A 39 20.25 -8.94 36.37
N TYR A 40 21.11 -9.95 36.52
CA TYR A 40 21.27 -11.00 35.52
C TYR A 40 20.48 -12.26 35.90
N GLN A 41 19.66 -12.73 34.97
CA GLN A 41 18.92 -13.99 35.06
C GLN A 41 19.31 -14.89 33.89
N ARG A 42 19.48 -16.19 34.16
CA ARG A 42 19.93 -17.16 33.15
C ARG A 42 18.90 -17.32 32.02
N ASP A 43 17.62 -17.05 32.29
CA ASP A 43 16.51 -16.98 31.34
C ASP A 43 16.83 -16.09 30.12
N LEU A 44 17.60 -15.00 30.33
CA LEU A 44 18.03 -14.09 29.26
C LEU A 44 18.86 -14.77 28.16
N GLN A 45 19.42 -15.96 28.42
CA GLN A 45 20.10 -16.74 27.38
C GLN A 45 19.15 -17.17 26.24
N LEU A 46 17.85 -17.33 26.54
CA LEU A 46 16.84 -17.70 25.55
C LEU A 46 16.56 -16.59 24.54
N LEU A 47 16.96 -15.33 24.80
CA LEU A 47 16.73 -14.21 23.89
C LEU A 47 17.44 -14.33 22.54
N LYS A 48 18.57 -15.06 22.49
CA LYS A 48 19.37 -15.16 21.27
C LYS A 48 18.57 -15.77 20.12
N ALA A 49 17.85 -16.85 20.38
CA ALA A 49 17.10 -17.57 19.36
C ALA A 49 16.02 -16.71 18.67
N PRO A 50 15.05 -16.07 19.37
CA PRO A 50 14.08 -15.20 18.75
C PRO A 50 14.73 -13.97 18.12
N LEU A 51 15.77 -13.40 18.73
CA LEU A 51 16.48 -12.24 18.18
C LEU A 51 17.10 -12.55 16.81
N PHE A 52 17.91 -13.60 16.70
CA PHE A 52 18.53 -13.99 15.43
C PHE A 52 17.49 -14.42 14.41
N ARG A 53 16.47 -15.20 14.82
CA ARG A 53 15.37 -15.60 13.93
C ARG A 53 14.65 -14.38 13.32
N GLY A 54 14.38 -13.36 14.14
CA GLY A 54 13.75 -12.12 13.69
C GLY A 54 14.62 -11.34 12.70
N ILE A 55 15.92 -11.19 13.00
CA ILE A 55 16.89 -10.52 12.13
C ILE A 55 17.03 -11.27 10.81
N ASP A 56 17.31 -12.57 10.85
CA ASP A 56 17.54 -13.40 9.66
C ASP A 56 16.31 -13.42 8.75
N SER A 57 15.12 -13.62 9.32
CA SER A 57 13.87 -13.60 8.55
C SER A 57 13.65 -12.25 7.86
N THR A 58 13.95 -11.15 8.54
CA THR A 58 13.82 -9.79 8.00
C THR A 58 14.82 -9.54 6.89
N MET A 59 16.10 -9.89 7.09
CA MET A 59 17.16 -9.73 6.10
C MET A 59 16.89 -10.54 4.84
N GLN A 60 16.47 -11.80 4.98
CA GLN A 60 16.11 -12.62 3.83
C GLN A 60 14.89 -12.06 3.08
N SER A 61 13.91 -11.53 3.80
CA SER A 61 12.72 -10.92 3.20
C SER A 61 13.06 -9.64 2.45
N ALA A 62 13.94 -8.80 2.99
CA ALA A 62 14.44 -7.61 2.31
C ALA A 62 15.24 -8.00 1.04
N ALA A 63 16.16 -8.96 1.16
CA ALA A 63 16.99 -9.40 0.03
C ALA A 63 16.14 -9.91 -1.16
N ILE A 64 15.15 -10.77 -0.91
CA ILE A 64 14.30 -11.28 -1.99
C ILE A 64 13.40 -10.20 -2.58
N MET A 65 12.92 -9.24 -1.77
CA MET A 65 12.15 -8.10 -2.26
C MET A 65 13.00 -7.18 -3.14
N THR A 66 14.27 -6.95 -2.80
CA THR A 66 15.20 -6.21 -3.66
C THR A 66 15.32 -6.89 -5.02
N THR A 67 15.53 -8.21 -5.06
CA THR A 67 15.58 -8.96 -6.32
C THR A 67 14.26 -8.91 -7.10
N LEU A 68 13.12 -8.97 -6.42
CA LEU A 68 11.81 -8.86 -7.08
C LEU A 68 11.64 -7.49 -7.73
N LEU A 69 11.99 -6.42 -7.02
CA LEU A 69 11.79 -5.04 -7.47
C LEU A 69 12.60 -4.69 -8.72
N THR A 70 13.79 -5.28 -8.93
CA THR A 70 14.57 -5.08 -10.18
C THR A 70 13.84 -5.60 -11.42
N GLY A 71 13.01 -6.64 -11.24
CA GLY A 71 12.20 -7.24 -12.28
C GLY A 71 10.85 -6.56 -12.53
N VAL A 72 10.41 -5.64 -11.66
CA VAL A 72 9.13 -4.94 -11.81
C VAL A 72 9.16 -4.03 -13.04
N ARG A 73 8.08 -4.06 -13.81
CA ARG A 73 7.84 -3.16 -14.94
C ARG A 73 6.44 -2.58 -14.80
N PHE A 74 6.36 -1.26 -14.82
CA PHE A 74 5.10 -0.55 -14.82
C PHE A 74 4.57 -0.44 -16.25
N VAL A 75 3.25 -0.44 -16.41
CA VAL A 75 2.55 -0.18 -17.68
C VAL A 75 1.86 1.17 -17.52
N PRO A 76 2.53 2.29 -17.85
CA PRO A 76 2.06 3.64 -17.52
C PRO A 76 0.65 3.93 -18.04
N GLU A 77 0.31 3.36 -19.19
CA GLU A 77 -1.00 3.52 -19.85
C GLU A 77 -2.14 2.93 -19.02
N ARG A 78 -1.83 1.98 -18.12
CA ARG A 78 -2.78 1.39 -17.16
C ARG A 78 -2.76 2.06 -15.79
N ILE A 79 -1.82 2.98 -15.55
CA ILE A 79 -1.69 3.73 -14.31
C ILE A 79 -2.38 5.08 -14.51
N THR A 80 -3.71 5.04 -14.52
CA THR A 80 -4.54 6.25 -14.64
C THR A 80 -5.13 6.59 -13.28
N LEU A 81 -4.97 7.84 -12.85
CA LEU A 81 -5.62 8.37 -11.67
C LEU A 81 -6.92 9.06 -12.09
N ASP A 82 -8.01 8.85 -11.35
CA ASP A 82 -9.25 9.62 -11.57
C ASP A 82 -8.95 11.11 -11.31
N PRO A 83 -9.15 12.02 -12.28
CA PRO A 83 -8.99 13.46 -12.06
C PRO A 83 -9.79 13.98 -10.86
N GLY A 84 -10.90 13.32 -10.53
CA GLY A 84 -11.73 13.64 -9.37
C GLY A 84 -11.03 13.50 -8.02
N ILE A 85 -9.88 12.83 -7.94
CA ILE A 85 -9.09 12.72 -6.70
C ILE A 85 -8.55 14.07 -6.23
N HIS A 86 -8.37 15.03 -7.15
CA HIS A 86 -7.86 16.37 -6.83
C HIS A 86 -8.95 17.37 -6.46
N THR A 87 -10.23 16.98 -6.53
CA THR A 87 -11.39 17.87 -6.31
C THR A 87 -11.32 18.62 -4.97
N ALA A 88 -10.92 17.93 -3.90
CA ALA A 88 -10.82 18.55 -2.57
C ALA A 88 -9.64 19.53 -2.47
N ALA A 89 -8.52 19.23 -3.13
CA ALA A 89 -7.35 20.11 -3.16
C ALA A 89 -7.64 21.39 -3.96
N GLU A 90 -8.29 21.25 -5.12
CA GLU A 90 -8.73 22.39 -5.94
C GLU A 90 -9.79 23.24 -5.22
N ALA A 91 -10.73 22.61 -4.51
CA ALA A 91 -11.71 23.33 -3.71
C ALA A 91 -11.04 24.14 -2.59
N ASN A 92 -10.06 23.57 -1.89
CA ASN A 92 -9.29 24.28 -0.87
C ASN A 92 -8.52 25.48 -1.47
N ALA A 93 -7.96 25.34 -2.66
CA ALA A 93 -7.31 26.46 -3.34
C ALA A 93 -8.30 27.60 -3.59
N LEU A 94 -9.51 27.31 -4.07
CA LEU A 94 -10.56 28.32 -4.29
C LEU A 94 -11.02 29.00 -3.01
N VAL A 95 -11.11 28.27 -1.88
CA VAL A 95 -11.43 28.87 -0.58
C VAL A 95 -10.37 29.91 -0.19
N VAL A 96 -9.09 29.60 -0.40
CA VAL A 96 -7.98 30.50 -0.06
C VAL A 96 -7.91 31.71 -1.01
N THR A 97 -8.12 31.49 -2.31
CA THR A 97 -7.96 32.56 -3.31
C THR A 97 -9.19 33.45 -3.45
N GLU A 98 -10.40 32.88 -3.31
CA GLU A 98 -11.67 33.58 -3.53
C GLU A 98 -12.44 33.87 -2.24
N GLY A 99 -12.01 33.32 -1.09
CA GLY A 99 -12.68 33.53 0.20
C GLY A 99 -14.07 32.90 0.32
N ILE A 100 -14.44 32.00 -0.59
CA ILE A 100 -15.76 31.36 -0.63
C ILE A 100 -15.85 30.17 0.34
N PRO A 101 -17.06 29.79 0.83
CA PRO A 101 -17.24 28.60 1.65
C PRO A 101 -16.80 27.32 0.92
N PHE A 102 -16.15 26.39 1.63
CA PHE A 102 -15.65 25.14 1.05
C PHE A 102 -16.72 24.33 0.29
N ARG A 103 -17.96 24.29 0.81
CA ARG A 103 -19.08 23.61 0.13
C ARG A 103 -19.32 24.20 -1.26
N GLU A 104 -19.25 25.51 -1.39
CA GLU A 104 -19.44 26.21 -2.67
C GLU A 104 -18.25 25.95 -3.61
N ALA A 105 -17.02 26.07 -3.11
CA ALA A 105 -15.82 25.72 -3.86
C ALA A 105 -15.87 24.28 -4.39
N TYR A 106 -16.25 23.32 -3.55
CA TYR A 106 -16.33 21.91 -3.89
C TYR A 106 -17.41 21.62 -4.95
N GLN A 107 -18.56 22.30 -4.87
CA GLN A 107 -19.60 22.21 -5.90
C GLN A 107 -19.12 22.76 -7.25
N ARG A 108 -18.40 23.89 -7.25
CA ARG A 108 -17.84 24.49 -8.46
C ARG A 108 -16.80 23.58 -9.13
N VAL A 109 -15.92 22.95 -8.35
CA VAL A 109 -14.92 22.00 -8.88
C VAL A 109 -15.59 20.71 -9.37
N GLY A 110 -16.54 20.16 -8.59
CA GLY A 110 -17.29 18.96 -8.98
C GLY A 110 -18.13 19.12 -10.26
N ALA A 111 -18.60 20.34 -10.55
CA ALA A 111 -19.29 20.66 -11.81
C ALA A 111 -18.35 20.68 -13.03
N LYS A 112 -17.06 21.02 -12.85
CA LYS A 112 -16.03 20.98 -13.91
C LYS A 112 -15.53 19.56 -14.21
N GLY A 113 -15.49 18.68 -13.19
CA GLY A 113 -14.94 17.33 -13.29
C GLY A 113 -15.87 16.27 -13.90
N ARG A 114 -17.14 16.58 -14.19
CA ARG A 114 -18.00 15.66 -14.95
C ARG A 114 -17.59 15.68 -16.42
N PRO A 115 -17.10 14.58 -17.01
CA PRO A 115 -17.00 14.52 -18.46
C PRO A 115 -18.40 14.77 -19.01
N GLN A 116 -18.56 15.80 -19.83
CA GLN A 116 -19.75 15.97 -20.64
C GLN A 116 -19.91 14.66 -21.43
N SER A 117 -20.87 13.83 -21.02
CA SER A 117 -21.27 12.67 -21.79
C SER A 117 -21.55 13.17 -23.20
N LYS A 118 -20.74 12.75 -24.17
CA LYS A 118 -20.96 13.00 -25.59
C LYS A 118 -22.45 12.82 -25.84
N ALA A 119 -23.12 13.89 -26.21
CA ALA A 119 -24.46 13.81 -26.76
C ALA A 119 -24.35 12.88 -27.97
N ALA A 120 -24.79 11.63 -27.80
CA ALA A 120 -24.95 10.70 -28.89
C ALA A 120 -26.10 11.25 -29.75
N SER A 121 -25.78 12.08 -30.73
CA SER A 121 -26.66 12.35 -31.85
C SER A 121 -26.93 11.02 -32.55
N LYS A 122 -28.09 10.43 -32.29
CA LYS A 122 -28.63 9.37 -33.14
C LYS A 122 -28.70 9.91 -34.57
N PRO A 123 -28.13 9.24 -35.58
CA PRO A 123 -28.46 9.58 -36.95
C PRO A 123 -29.92 9.23 -37.20
N LYS A 124 -30.69 10.21 -37.66
CA LYS A 124 -31.95 9.98 -38.37
C LYS A 124 -31.59 9.50 -39.78
N SER A 125 -32.07 8.31 -40.13
CA SER A 125 -32.34 7.87 -41.50
C SER A 125 -33.53 6.92 -41.35
N GLU A 126 -34.78 7.35 -41.58
CA GLU A 126 -35.45 7.52 -42.88
C GLU A 126 -35.40 6.25 -43.74
N SER A 127 -36.63 5.75 -44.02
CA SER A 127 -37.08 4.64 -44.88
C SER A 127 -36.60 3.22 -44.58
#